data_AF-A0A5C3NLM0-F1
#
_entry.id   AF-A0A5C3NLM0-F1
#
_cell.length_a   1.000
_cell.length_b   1.000
_cell.length_c   1.000
_cell.angle_alpha   90.00
_cell.angle_beta   90.00
_cell.angle_gamma   90.00
#
_symmetry.space_group_name_H-M   'P 1'
#
loop_
_entity.id
_entity.type
_entity.pdbx_description
1 polymer ?
#
loop_
_entity_poly.entity_id
_entity_poly.type
_entity_poly.pdbx_seq_one_letter_code
_entity_poly.pdbx_strand_id
1 'polypeptide(L)'
;HYPSLADWKQTLLHHGYQEPDSDDEDHTALIASLSPILNMASYGQPQYQWFKGVVKDPEAYFKQEKVFRNMWDAAQATDADTAELKKIPFQQFLRWTQSSVQKKKVFPLLGNLTGYLLAADFVYAGRVARPSVEDVGRVIARMRLGSLQGLIALGQPLTVKSKADDIVPSFKYVHDALEKAFTAEERDWMVFDPIMVEHALCKYSRMFGGDHGGSD
;
A
#
# COMPACT_ATOMS: atom_id res chain seq x y z
N HIS A 1 -4.94 21.46 0.95
CA HIS A 1 -5.61 21.04 -0.31
C HIS A 1 -5.53 22.19 -1.29
N TYR A 2 -4.85 22.01 -2.42
CA TYR A 2 -4.73 23.03 -3.45
C TYR A 2 -5.96 22.96 -4.37
N PRO A 3 -6.68 24.07 -4.61
CA PRO A 3 -7.93 24.08 -5.37
C PRO A 3 -7.77 23.69 -6.84
N SER A 4 -6.56 23.83 -7.38
CA SER A 4 -6.23 23.48 -8.75
C SER A 4 -4.76 23.07 -8.90
N LEU A 5 -4.43 22.44 -10.03
CA LEU A 5 -3.05 22.13 -10.42
C LEU A 5 -2.20 23.40 -10.53
N ALA A 6 -2.80 24.51 -10.95
CA ALA A 6 -2.14 25.81 -11.04
C ALA A 6 -1.75 26.36 -9.66
N ASP A 7 -2.65 26.28 -8.68
CA ASP A 7 -2.39 26.74 -7.30
C ASP A 7 -1.30 25.90 -6.61
N TRP A 8 -1.29 24.59 -6.88
CA TRP A 8 -0.24 23.69 -6.40
C TRP A 8 1.13 24.06 -6.98
N LYS A 9 1.21 24.25 -8.30
CA LYS A 9 2.44 24.68 -8.98
C LYS A 9 2.95 26.02 -8.47
N GLN A 10 2.06 27.00 -8.28
CA GLN A 10 2.43 28.32 -7.78
C GLN A 10 2.99 28.26 -6.35
N THR A 11 2.46 27.35 -5.53
CA THR A 11 2.97 27.13 -4.17
C THR A 11 4.35 26.49 -4.17
N LEU A 12 4.61 25.53 -5.06
CA LEU A 12 5.94 24.96 -5.23
C LEU A 12 6.96 26.04 -5.61
N LEU A 13 6.62 26.88 -6.60
CA LEU A 13 7.48 27.99 -7.02
C LEU A 13 7.77 28.98 -5.87
N HIS A 14 6.77 29.28 -5.05
CA HIS A 14 6.93 30.17 -3.88
C HIS A 14 7.83 29.57 -2.79
N HIS A 15 7.91 28.24 -2.70
CA HIS A 15 8.81 27.52 -1.79
C HIS A 15 10.19 27.21 -2.41
N GLY A 16 10.55 27.87 -3.51
CA GLY A 16 11.87 27.76 -4.12
C GLY A 16 12.05 26.57 -5.05
N TYR A 17 10.97 25.86 -5.40
CA TYR A 17 11.01 24.93 -6.52
C TYR A 17 11.21 25.74 -7.81
N GLN A 18 12.24 25.46 -8.58
CA GLN A 18 12.34 25.93 -9.97
C GLN A 18 11.87 24.78 -10.86
N GLU A 19 10.98 25.06 -11.84
CA GLU A 19 10.74 24.07 -12.89
C GLU A 19 12.09 23.79 -13.56
N PRO A 20 12.49 22.52 -13.70
CA PRO A 20 13.81 22.19 -14.23
C PRO A 20 13.95 22.72 -15.66
N ASP A 21 15.14 23.23 -15.97
CA ASP A 21 15.48 23.71 -17.30
C ASP A 21 15.36 22.54 -18.29
N SER A 22 14.63 22.72 -19.40
CA SER A 22 14.29 21.62 -20.32
C SER A 22 15.49 21.00 -21.03
N ASP A 23 16.66 21.65 -20.91
CA ASP A 23 17.89 21.32 -21.61
C ASP A 23 18.91 20.59 -20.70
N ASP A 24 18.56 20.31 -19.44
CA ASP A 24 19.38 19.50 -18.54
C ASP A 24 19.18 18.00 -18.84
N GLU A 25 20.08 17.44 -19.65
CA GLU A 25 20.04 16.02 -20.07
C GLU A 25 20.09 15.05 -18.88
N ASP A 26 20.87 15.35 -17.84
CA ASP A 26 21.02 14.49 -16.66
C ASP A 26 19.71 14.48 -15.84
N HIS A 27 19.08 15.64 -15.72
CA HIS A 27 17.81 15.78 -15.02
C HIS A 27 16.63 15.18 -15.81
N THR A 28 16.67 15.30 -17.14
CA THR A 28 15.71 14.65 -18.04
C THR A 28 15.84 13.13 -17.98
N ALA A 29 17.07 12.60 -17.92
CA ALA A 29 17.33 11.18 -17.73
C ALA A 29 16.83 10.69 -16.36
N LEU A 30 17.01 11.49 -15.30
CA LEU A 30 16.48 11.19 -13.97
C LEU A 30 14.94 11.14 -13.97
N ILE A 31 14.26 12.15 -14.52
CA ILE A 31 12.80 12.18 -14.62
C ILE A 31 12.28 11.01 -15.48
N ALA A 32 12.96 10.71 -16.61
CA ALA A 32 12.62 9.57 -17.45
C ALA A 32 12.76 8.25 -16.68
N SER A 33 13.79 8.11 -15.84
CA SER A 33 13.99 6.94 -14.98
C SER A 33 12.88 6.76 -13.94
N LEU A 34 12.22 7.86 -13.52
CA LEU A 34 11.13 7.84 -12.54
C LEU A 34 9.75 7.62 -13.18
N SER A 35 9.62 7.77 -14.50
CA SER A 35 8.35 7.62 -15.22
C SER A 35 7.66 6.24 -15.01
N PRO A 36 8.38 5.10 -14.96
CA PRO A 36 7.80 3.80 -14.61
C PRO A 36 7.19 3.73 -13.20
N ILE A 37 7.64 4.60 -12.29
CA ILE A 37 7.20 4.67 -10.89
C ILE A 37 6.03 5.65 -10.72
N LEU A 38 6.03 6.77 -11.45
CA LEU A 38 5.13 7.91 -11.25
C LEU A 38 4.04 8.07 -12.33
N ASN A 39 3.82 7.07 -13.19
CA ASN A 39 2.78 7.17 -14.22
C ASN A 39 1.35 7.08 -13.65
N MET A 40 0.37 7.60 -14.39
CA MET A 40 -1.04 7.60 -13.98
C MET A 40 -1.64 6.19 -13.79
N ALA A 41 -1.13 5.18 -14.49
CA ALA A 41 -1.54 3.79 -14.25
C ALA A 41 -1.14 3.30 -12.85
N SER A 42 -0.09 3.88 -12.25
CA SER A 42 0.40 3.56 -10.90
C SER A 42 -0.53 4.05 -9.79
N TYR A 43 -1.42 4.99 -10.08
CA TYR A 43 -2.40 5.54 -9.14
C TYR A 43 -3.80 4.94 -9.33
N GLY A 44 -3.93 3.91 -10.19
CA GLY A 44 -5.20 3.24 -10.48
C GLY A 44 -6.02 3.98 -11.52
N GLN A 45 -6.19 3.37 -12.69
CA GLN A 45 -7.21 3.79 -13.65
C GLN A 45 -8.54 3.15 -13.21
N PRO A 46 -9.63 3.92 -13.03
CA PRO A 46 -10.93 3.36 -12.63
C PRO A 46 -11.46 2.39 -13.70
N GLN A 47 -11.41 1.09 -13.43
CA GLN A 47 -11.99 0.06 -14.30
C GLN A 47 -13.51 -0.02 -14.09
N TYR A 48 -14.27 0.82 -14.80
CA TYR A 48 -15.73 0.88 -14.75
C TYR A 48 -16.45 -0.36 -15.33
N GLN A 49 -15.74 -1.31 -15.94
CA GLN A 49 -16.35 -2.42 -16.68
C GLN A 49 -16.97 -3.52 -15.79
N TRP A 50 -16.76 -3.49 -14.48
CA TRP A 50 -17.22 -4.54 -13.54
C TRP A 50 -18.63 -4.32 -12.96
N PHE A 51 -19.39 -3.33 -13.43
CA PHE A 51 -20.59 -2.83 -12.73
C PHE A 51 -21.90 -3.65 -12.91
N LYS A 52 -21.98 -4.63 -13.81
CA LYS A 52 -23.27 -5.29 -14.17
C LYS A 52 -23.77 -6.41 -13.24
N GLY A 53 -23.42 -6.40 -11.95
CA GLY A 53 -23.97 -7.38 -11.00
C GLY A 53 -23.28 -7.46 -9.64
N VAL A 54 -22.73 -6.33 -9.17
CA VAL A 54 -21.73 -6.28 -8.10
C VAL A 54 -22.30 -6.74 -6.76
N VAL A 55 -23.38 -6.14 -6.27
CA VAL A 55 -23.94 -6.52 -4.96
C VAL A 55 -25.06 -7.55 -5.14
N LYS A 56 -24.66 -8.83 -5.19
CA LYS A 56 -25.61 -9.96 -5.31
C LYS A 56 -26.47 -10.19 -4.06
N ASP A 57 -26.04 -9.67 -2.92
CA ASP A 57 -26.74 -9.75 -1.63
C ASP A 57 -26.58 -8.41 -0.87
N PRO A 58 -27.50 -7.45 -1.10
CA PRO A 58 -27.45 -6.14 -0.45
C PRO A 58 -27.58 -6.22 1.06
N GLU A 59 -28.34 -7.19 1.58
CA GLU A 59 -28.54 -7.35 3.02
C GLU A 59 -27.23 -7.76 3.70
N ALA A 60 -26.49 -8.73 3.12
CA ALA A 60 -25.17 -9.11 3.61
C ALA A 60 -24.16 -7.96 3.54
N TYR A 61 -24.25 -7.10 2.52
CA TYR A 61 -23.42 -5.89 2.39
C TYR A 61 -23.70 -4.89 3.52
N PHE A 62 -24.96 -4.50 3.73
CA PHE A 62 -25.33 -3.53 4.77
C PHE A 62 -25.15 -4.09 6.19
N LYS A 63 -25.22 -5.41 6.39
CA LYS A 63 -24.84 -6.05 7.66
C LYS A 63 -23.38 -5.78 8.04
N GLN A 64 -22.48 -5.58 7.07
CA GLN A 64 -21.08 -5.27 7.37
C GLN A 64 -20.88 -3.90 7.99
N GLU A 65 -21.80 -2.95 7.81
CA GLU A 65 -21.71 -1.67 8.51
C GLU A 65 -21.83 -1.89 10.03
N LYS A 66 -22.76 -2.73 10.46
CA LYS A 66 -22.90 -3.10 11.88
C LYS A 66 -21.66 -3.83 12.38
N VAL A 67 -21.10 -4.74 11.57
CA VAL A 67 -19.84 -5.44 11.93
C VAL A 67 -18.70 -4.45 12.11
N PHE A 68 -18.55 -3.48 11.20
CA PHE A 68 -17.53 -2.44 11.31
C PHE A 68 -17.71 -1.59 12.56
N ARG A 69 -18.94 -1.12 12.83
CA ARG A 69 -19.26 -0.35 14.04
C ARG A 69 -18.93 -1.12 15.30
N ASN A 70 -19.31 -2.40 15.38
CA ASN A 70 -18.97 -3.24 16.51
C ASN A 70 -17.45 -3.42 16.69
N MET A 71 -16.69 -3.58 15.61
CA MET A 71 -15.22 -3.63 15.69
C MET A 71 -14.63 -2.32 16.21
N TRP A 72 -15.17 -1.19 15.75
CA TRP A 72 -14.75 0.14 16.18
C TRP A 72 -15.07 0.36 17.67
N ASP A 73 -16.31 0.11 18.08
CA ASP A 73 -16.75 0.28 19.46
C ASP A 73 -15.98 -0.63 20.41
N ALA A 74 -15.71 -1.89 20.01
CA ALA A 74 -14.88 -2.81 20.79
C ALA A 74 -13.44 -2.31 20.94
N ALA A 75 -12.84 -1.75 19.88
CA ALA A 75 -11.50 -1.18 19.95
C ALA A 75 -11.49 0.03 20.92
N GLN A 76 -12.49 0.92 20.82
CA GLN A 76 -12.60 2.10 21.68
C GLN A 76 -12.88 1.78 23.15
N ALA A 77 -13.60 0.69 23.43
CA ALA A 77 -13.93 0.24 24.77
C ALA A 77 -12.77 -0.47 25.50
N THR A 78 -11.61 -0.62 24.87
CA THR A 78 -10.43 -1.23 25.52
C THR A 78 -9.88 -0.28 26.59
N ASP A 79 -9.70 -0.79 27.82
CA ASP A 79 -9.07 -0.09 28.95
C ASP A 79 -7.55 0.15 28.78
N ALA A 80 -7.04 0.03 27.55
CA ALA A 80 -5.64 0.22 27.26
C ALA A 80 -5.27 1.71 27.26
N ASP A 81 -4.18 2.05 27.94
CA ASP A 81 -3.65 3.43 27.96
C ASP A 81 -3.05 3.85 26.61
N THR A 82 -2.68 2.90 25.76
CA THR A 82 -2.02 3.17 24.48
C THR A 82 -3.03 3.52 23.39
N ALA A 83 -2.85 4.67 22.73
CA ALA A 83 -3.72 5.12 21.64
C ALA A 83 -3.83 4.14 20.47
N GLU A 84 -2.78 3.38 20.15
CA GLU A 84 -2.81 2.33 19.12
C GLU A 84 -3.73 1.16 19.48
N LEU A 85 -3.85 0.79 20.75
CA LEU A 85 -4.72 -0.30 21.20
C LEU A 85 -6.20 0.06 21.16
N LYS A 86 -6.52 1.35 21.04
CA LYS A 86 -7.89 1.85 20.79
C LYS A 86 -8.28 1.82 19.31
N LYS A 87 -7.39 1.39 18.42
CA LYS A 87 -7.65 1.26 16.97
C LYS A 87 -7.95 -0.18 16.60
N ILE A 88 -8.64 -0.38 15.47
CA ILE A 88 -8.92 -1.73 14.97
C ILE A 88 -7.60 -2.39 14.54
N PRO A 89 -7.25 -3.61 15.00
CA PRO A 89 -6.04 -4.29 14.54
C PRO A 89 -5.98 -4.47 13.02
N PHE A 90 -4.82 -4.21 12.42
CA PHE A 90 -4.64 -4.24 10.97
C PHE A 90 -5.14 -5.52 10.30
N GLN A 91 -4.70 -6.69 10.80
CA GLN A 91 -5.10 -7.99 10.27
C GLN A 91 -6.61 -8.23 10.40
N GLN A 92 -7.25 -7.70 11.46
CA GLN A 92 -8.69 -7.83 11.64
C GLN A 92 -9.44 -7.01 10.59
N PHE A 93 -9.06 -5.75 10.39
CA PHE A 93 -9.66 -4.89 9.38
C PHE A 93 -9.44 -5.45 7.96
N LEU A 94 -8.23 -5.90 7.64
CA LEU A 94 -7.91 -6.51 6.35
C LEU A 94 -8.70 -7.80 6.08
N ARG A 95 -8.93 -8.63 7.10
CA ARG A 95 -9.81 -9.81 6.94
C ARG A 95 -11.27 -9.41 6.69
N TRP A 96 -11.73 -8.34 7.34
CA TRP A 96 -13.07 -7.81 7.14
C TRP A 96 -13.27 -7.28 5.71
N THR A 97 -12.32 -6.52 5.16
CA THR A 97 -12.38 -6.05 3.76
C THR A 97 -12.38 -7.21 2.75
N GLN A 98 -11.86 -8.37 3.16
CA GLN A 98 -11.80 -9.58 2.34
C GLN A 98 -12.95 -10.57 2.60
N SER A 99 -13.94 -10.19 3.40
CA SER A 99 -15.03 -11.05 3.87
C SER A 99 -15.85 -11.68 2.75
N SER A 100 -16.37 -12.88 3.03
CA SER A 100 -17.20 -13.64 2.10
C SER A 100 -18.33 -14.36 2.83
N VAL A 101 -19.49 -14.48 2.19
CA VAL A 101 -20.65 -15.26 2.64
C VAL A 101 -20.95 -16.30 1.57
N GLN A 102 -21.05 -17.58 1.95
CA GLN A 102 -21.26 -18.70 1.01
C GLN A 102 -20.28 -18.68 -0.18
N LYS A 103 -18.99 -18.42 0.09
CA LYS A 103 -17.89 -18.26 -0.90
C LYS A 103 -18.05 -17.09 -1.87
N LYS A 104 -19.03 -16.20 -1.69
CA LYS A 104 -19.20 -14.96 -2.45
C LYS A 104 -18.65 -13.79 -1.65
N LYS A 105 -17.85 -12.93 -2.29
CA LYS A 105 -17.30 -11.72 -1.65
C LYS A 105 -18.43 -10.79 -1.23
N VAL A 106 -18.39 -10.32 0.02
CA VAL A 106 -19.35 -9.31 0.50
C VAL A 106 -19.04 -7.94 -0.08
N PHE A 107 -17.74 -7.68 -0.30
CA PHE A 107 -17.24 -6.50 -0.99
C PHE A 107 -16.63 -6.90 -2.35
N PRO A 108 -17.46 -7.09 -3.39
CA PRO A 108 -16.98 -7.57 -4.69
C PRO A 108 -16.03 -6.61 -5.40
N LEU A 109 -16.06 -5.32 -5.05
CA LEU A 109 -15.12 -4.31 -5.55
C LEU A 109 -13.81 -4.26 -4.76
N LEU A 110 -13.77 -4.88 -3.56
CA LEU A 110 -12.56 -4.98 -2.76
C LEU A 110 -11.88 -6.33 -3.04
N GLY A 111 -11.04 -6.33 -4.08
CA GLY A 111 -10.06 -7.39 -4.29
C GLY A 111 -9.02 -7.43 -3.15
N ASN A 112 -8.15 -8.44 -3.16
CA ASN A 112 -7.12 -8.57 -2.11
C ASN A 112 -6.26 -7.31 -2.01
N LEU A 113 -5.78 -6.79 -3.16
CA LEU A 113 -4.98 -5.57 -3.24
C LEU A 113 -5.76 -4.35 -2.75
N THR A 114 -6.94 -4.08 -3.30
CA THR A 114 -7.76 -2.93 -2.89
C THR A 114 -8.11 -2.99 -1.40
N GLY A 115 -8.38 -4.16 -0.85
CA GLY A 115 -8.62 -4.34 0.58
C GLY A 115 -7.40 -4.05 1.46
N TYR A 116 -6.18 -4.32 0.97
CA TYR A 116 -4.93 -3.93 1.64
C TYR A 116 -4.68 -2.43 1.56
N LEU A 117 -4.85 -1.82 0.38
CA LEU A 117 -4.73 -0.37 0.22
C LEU A 117 -5.72 0.38 1.12
N LEU A 118 -6.97 -0.07 1.18
CA LEU A 118 -7.97 0.50 2.08
C LEU A 118 -7.56 0.34 3.56
N ALA A 119 -6.95 -0.79 3.93
CA ALA A 119 -6.44 -0.98 5.28
C ALA A 119 -5.29 -0.01 5.60
N ALA A 120 -4.38 0.22 4.65
CA ALA A 120 -3.32 1.22 4.77
C ALA A 120 -3.87 2.65 4.90
N ASP A 121 -4.86 3.03 4.09
CA ASP A 121 -5.52 4.33 4.19
C ASP A 121 -6.16 4.54 5.57
N PHE A 122 -6.78 3.50 6.13
CA PHE A 122 -7.37 3.55 7.47
C PHE A 122 -6.32 3.58 8.60
N VAL A 123 -5.11 3.07 8.36
CA VAL A 123 -3.97 3.24 9.27
C VAL A 123 -3.57 4.71 9.32
N TYR A 124 -3.38 5.33 8.16
CA TYR A 124 -3.00 6.74 8.08
C TYR A 124 -4.13 7.69 8.51
N ALA A 125 -5.40 7.28 8.38
CA ALA A 125 -6.55 7.98 8.95
C ALA A 125 -6.72 7.77 10.48
N GLY A 126 -5.86 6.96 11.12
CA GLY A 126 -5.88 6.72 12.55
C GLY A 126 -7.02 5.82 13.05
N ARG A 127 -7.68 5.07 12.16
CA ARG A 127 -8.79 4.15 12.50
C ARG A 127 -8.35 2.71 12.68
N VAL A 128 -7.26 2.34 12.01
CA VAL A 128 -6.65 1.01 12.09
C VAL A 128 -5.27 1.15 12.72
N ALA A 129 -4.89 0.21 13.58
CA ALA A 129 -3.58 0.19 14.21
C ALA A 129 -2.50 -0.06 13.16
N ARG A 130 -1.33 0.56 13.31
CA ARG A 130 -0.20 0.30 12.40
C ARG A 130 0.17 -1.20 12.40
N PRO A 131 0.38 -1.83 11.23
CA PRO A 131 0.82 -3.22 11.19
C PRO A 131 2.27 -3.35 11.64
N SER A 132 2.62 -4.52 12.18
CA SER A 132 4.02 -4.87 12.37
C SER A 132 4.70 -5.23 11.05
N VAL A 133 6.03 -5.29 11.06
CA VAL A 133 6.83 -5.77 9.91
C VAL A 133 6.41 -7.20 9.53
N GLU A 134 6.14 -8.05 10.51
CA GLU A 134 5.70 -9.44 10.30
C GLU A 134 4.30 -9.52 9.70
N ASP A 135 3.40 -8.61 10.09
CA ASP A 135 2.06 -8.52 9.51
C ASP A 135 2.13 -8.18 8.02
N VAL A 136 2.95 -7.19 7.64
CA VAL A 136 3.15 -6.83 6.24
C VAL A 136 3.86 -7.95 5.47
N GLY A 137 4.91 -8.55 6.04
CA GLY A 137 5.60 -9.69 5.41
C GLY A 137 4.66 -10.88 5.14
N ARG A 138 3.73 -11.17 6.07
CA ARG A 138 2.69 -12.20 5.86
C ARG A 138 1.70 -11.80 4.77
N VAL A 139 1.37 -10.50 4.66
CA VAL A 139 0.54 -9.99 3.57
C VAL A 139 1.23 -10.16 2.22
N ILE A 140 2.51 -9.81 2.10
CA ILE A 140 3.32 -10.02 0.88
C ILE A 140 3.28 -11.50 0.46
N ALA A 141 3.54 -12.41 1.40
CA ALA A 141 3.53 -13.85 1.14
C ALA A 141 2.17 -14.38 0.68
N ARG A 142 1.08 -13.91 1.33
CA ARG A 142 -0.29 -14.35 1.04
C ARG A 142 -0.82 -13.79 -0.28
N MET A 143 -0.53 -12.52 -0.56
CA MET A 143 -1.13 -11.78 -1.68
C MET A 143 -0.25 -11.73 -2.93
N ARG A 144 1.00 -12.23 -2.84
CA ARG A 144 1.97 -12.26 -3.95
C ARG A 144 2.12 -10.87 -4.59
N LEU A 145 2.24 -9.86 -3.74
CA LEU A 145 2.37 -8.47 -4.15
C LEU A 145 3.68 -8.25 -4.93
N GLY A 146 3.74 -7.16 -5.71
CA GLY A 146 4.94 -6.77 -6.45
C GLY A 146 6.17 -6.56 -5.56
N SER A 147 5.96 -6.32 -4.27
CA SER A 147 6.99 -6.24 -3.24
C SER A 147 7.80 -7.53 -3.11
N LEU A 148 7.22 -8.71 -3.37
CA LEU A 148 8.00 -9.95 -3.45
C LEU A 148 9.03 -9.89 -4.60
N GLN A 149 8.62 -9.39 -5.76
CA GLN A 149 9.52 -9.20 -6.89
C GLN A 149 10.58 -8.14 -6.56
N GLY A 150 10.22 -7.09 -5.82
CA GLY A 150 11.15 -6.10 -5.30
C GLY A 150 12.22 -6.70 -4.38
N LEU A 151 11.83 -7.59 -3.46
CA LEU A 151 12.77 -8.31 -2.59
C LEU A 151 13.73 -9.20 -3.40
N ILE A 152 13.22 -9.92 -4.40
CA ILE A 152 14.04 -10.74 -5.31
C ILE A 152 15.02 -9.86 -6.08
N ALA A 153 14.56 -8.71 -6.61
CA ALA A 153 15.39 -7.77 -7.34
C ALA A 153 16.48 -7.12 -6.47
N LEU A 154 16.26 -7.00 -5.16
CA LEU A 154 17.27 -6.61 -4.17
C LEU A 154 18.26 -7.74 -3.81
N GLY A 155 18.18 -8.89 -4.48
CA GLY A 155 19.09 -10.02 -4.27
C GLY A 155 18.80 -10.84 -3.01
N GLN A 156 17.61 -10.70 -2.40
CA GLN A 156 17.19 -11.62 -1.34
C GLN A 156 17.09 -13.04 -1.92
N PRO A 157 17.45 -14.09 -1.17
CA PRO A 157 17.46 -15.49 -1.65
C PRO A 157 16.04 -16.07 -1.72
N LEU A 158 15.17 -15.40 -2.48
CA LEU A 158 13.77 -15.69 -2.65
C LEU A 158 13.47 -16.04 -4.10
N THR A 159 12.36 -16.74 -4.29
CA THR A 159 11.75 -16.97 -5.60
C THR A 159 10.27 -16.60 -5.52
N VAL A 160 9.60 -16.52 -6.67
CA VAL A 160 8.15 -16.32 -6.73
C VAL A 160 7.35 -17.40 -5.98
N LYS A 161 7.98 -18.56 -5.72
CA LYS A 161 7.40 -19.70 -4.98
C LYS A 161 7.72 -19.71 -3.49
N SER A 162 8.59 -18.82 -3.00
CA SER A 162 8.97 -18.74 -1.59
C SER A 162 7.76 -18.60 -0.66
N LYS A 163 7.86 -19.12 0.56
CA LYS A 163 6.75 -19.14 1.52
C LYS A 163 6.90 -18.03 2.55
N ALA A 164 5.89 -17.87 3.40
CA ALA A 164 5.90 -16.86 4.46
C ALA A 164 7.14 -16.97 5.37
N ASP A 165 7.58 -18.20 5.65
CA ASP A 165 8.75 -18.48 6.50
C ASP A 165 10.06 -17.93 5.93
N ASP A 166 10.14 -17.76 4.60
CA ASP A 166 11.30 -17.15 3.93
C ASP A 166 11.09 -15.65 3.68
N ILE A 167 9.86 -15.27 3.29
CA ILE A 167 9.49 -13.91 2.89
C ILE A 167 9.50 -12.96 4.08
N VAL A 168 8.96 -13.38 5.23
CA VAL A 168 8.85 -12.51 6.42
C VAL A 168 10.24 -12.10 6.93
N PRO A 169 11.20 -13.01 7.15
CA PRO A 169 12.56 -12.62 7.56
C PRO A 169 13.26 -11.75 6.52
N SER A 170 13.10 -12.04 5.23
CA SER A 170 13.73 -11.24 4.16
C SER A 170 13.17 -9.82 4.09
N PHE A 171 11.85 -9.66 4.21
CA PHE A 171 11.21 -8.36 4.28
C PHE A 171 11.67 -7.59 5.53
N LYS A 172 11.73 -8.26 6.68
CA LYS A 172 12.24 -7.66 7.92
C LYS A 172 13.68 -7.19 7.78
N TYR A 173 14.54 -8.01 7.19
CA TYR A 173 15.93 -7.64 6.94
C TYR A 173 16.03 -6.34 6.12
N VAL A 174 15.27 -6.23 5.02
CA VAL A 174 15.26 -5.04 4.17
C VAL A 174 14.70 -3.82 4.91
N HIS A 175 13.59 -3.98 5.64
CA HIS A 175 13.02 -2.91 6.47
C HIS A 175 14.03 -2.40 7.50
N ASP A 176 14.63 -3.28 8.29
CA ASP A 176 15.58 -2.92 9.34
C ASP A 176 16.87 -2.30 8.76
N ALA A 177 17.28 -2.71 7.56
CA ALA A 177 18.42 -2.12 6.85
C ALA A 177 18.12 -0.68 6.39
N LEU A 178 16.93 -0.44 5.82
CA LEU A 178 16.49 0.90 5.42
C LEU A 178 16.29 1.81 6.64
N GLU A 179 15.71 1.28 7.72
CA GLU A 179 15.52 2.04 8.96
C GLU A 179 16.85 2.57 9.49
N LYS A 180 17.92 1.76 9.44
CA LYS A 180 19.28 2.15 9.86
C LYS A 180 19.97 3.11 8.89
N ALA A 181 19.62 3.06 7.60
CA ALA A 181 20.22 3.90 6.57
C ALA A 181 19.72 5.34 6.62
N PHE A 182 18.46 5.54 7.03
CA PHE A 182 17.86 6.87 7.13
C PHE A 182 18.04 7.48 8.52
N THR A 183 18.17 8.81 8.57
CA THR A 183 18.11 9.59 9.80
C THR A 183 16.69 9.61 10.37
N ALA A 184 16.54 10.03 11.64
CA ALA A 184 15.22 10.15 12.25
C ALA A 184 14.34 11.18 11.53
N GLU A 185 14.94 12.28 11.06
CA GLU A 185 14.24 13.32 10.31
C GLU A 185 13.74 12.78 8.96
N GLU A 186 14.61 12.12 8.18
CA GLU A 186 14.19 11.50 6.91
C GLU A 186 13.07 10.48 7.11
N ARG A 187 13.17 9.65 8.15
CA ARG A 187 12.13 8.67 8.50
C ARG A 187 10.79 9.33 8.82
N ASP A 188 10.79 10.47 9.50
CA ASP A 188 9.56 11.22 9.80
C ASP A 188 8.94 11.81 8.52
N TRP A 189 9.76 12.42 7.66
CA TRP A 189 9.33 13.02 6.40
C TRP A 189 8.65 12.02 5.46
N MET A 190 9.18 10.81 5.37
CA MET A 190 8.61 9.76 4.51
C MET A 190 7.53 8.92 5.18
N VAL A 191 7.24 9.19 6.46
CA VAL A 191 6.37 8.34 7.30
C VAL A 191 6.85 6.89 7.23
N PHE A 192 8.13 6.67 7.57
CA PHE A 192 8.79 5.38 7.45
C PHE A 192 8.09 4.33 8.32
N ASP A 193 7.45 3.38 7.65
CA ASP A 193 6.79 2.26 8.28
C ASP A 193 6.77 1.03 7.35
N PRO A 194 6.30 -0.14 7.83
CA PRO A 194 6.26 -1.35 7.02
C PRO A 194 5.40 -1.23 5.75
N ILE A 195 4.32 -0.44 5.77
CA ILE A 195 3.45 -0.23 4.59
C ILE A 195 4.21 0.58 3.54
N MET A 196 4.88 1.66 3.95
CA MET A 196 5.70 2.49 3.07
C MET A 196 6.78 1.67 2.37
N VAL A 197 7.53 0.84 3.12
CA VAL A 197 8.58 -0.03 2.55
C VAL A 197 8.00 -1.04 1.57
N GLU A 198 6.86 -1.65 1.87
CA GLU A 198 6.17 -2.55 0.93
C GLU A 198 5.82 -1.85 -0.39
N HIS A 199 5.27 -0.64 -0.31
CA HIS A 199 4.94 0.16 -1.49
C HIS A 199 6.18 0.57 -2.28
N ALA A 200 7.27 0.94 -1.61
CA ALA A 200 8.54 1.23 -2.25
C ALA A 200 9.06 0.00 -3.02
N LEU A 201 9.02 -1.20 -2.42
CA LEU A 201 9.44 -2.44 -3.07
C LEU A 201 8.56 -2.81 -4.27
N CYS A 202 7.25 -2.63 -4.16
CA CYS A 202 6.30 -2.81 -5.28
C CYS A 202 6.62 -1.92 -6.49
N LYS A 203 7.13 -0.72 -6.25
CA LYS A 203 7.57 0.22 -7.30
C LYS A 203 8.96 -0.11 -7.81
N TYR A 204 9.88 -0.48 -6.92
CA TYR A 204 11.25 -0.86 -7.25
C TYR A 204 11.29 -2.01 -8.27
N SER A 205 10.41 -3.00 -8.15
CA SER A 205 10.35 -4.09 -9.13
C SER A 205 10.05 -3.63 -10.56
N ARG A 206 9.43 -2.45 -10.75
CA ARG A 206 9.14 -1.88 -12.07
C ARG A 206 10.35 -1.24 -12.73
N MET A 207 11.37 -0.87 -11.96
CA MET A 207 12.61 -0.29 -12.48
C MET A 207 13.45 -1.32 -13.26
N PHE A 208 13.30 -2.60 -12.91
CA PHE A 208 13.99 -3.71 -13.57
C PHE A 208 13.06 -4.51 -14.49
N GLY A 209 11.84 -4.02 -14.71
CA GLY A 209 10.80 -4.67 -15.51
C GLY A 209 10.59 -3.98 -16.85
N GLY A 210 11.52 -4.18 -17.78
CA GLY A 210 11.24 -4.15 -19.22
C GLY A 210 10.93 -5.57 -19.69
N ASP A 211 9.77 -5.77 -20.34
CA ASP A 211 9.34 -6.98 -21.05
C ASP A 211 9.28 -8.31 -20.29
N HIS A 212 8.20 -8.51 -19.53
CA HIS A 212 7.56 -9.84 -19.46
C HIS A 212 6.03 -9.68 -19.48
N GLY A 213 5.52 -9.37 -20.66
CA GLY A 213 4.09 -9.25 -20.94
C GLY A 213 3.79 -9.25 -22.43
N GLY A 214 4.09 -10.35 -23.11
CA GLY A 214 3.77 -10.54 -24.53
C GLY A 214 3.78 -12.01 -24.96
N SER A 215 2.57 -12.60 -24.95
CA SER A 215 2.06 -13.75 -25.72
C SER A 215 2.75 -15.13 -25.69
N ASP A 216 1.86 -16.14 -25.59
CA ASP A 216 1.96 -17.52 -26.10
C ASP A 216 3.01 -17.79 -27.19
#